data_AF-A0A7W7K9Y7-F1
#
_entry.id   AF-A0A7W7K9Y7-F1
#
_cell.length_a   1.000
_cell.length_b   1.000
_cell.length_c   1.000
_cell.angle_alpha   90.00
_cell.angle_beta   90.00
_cell.angle_gamma   90.00
#
_symmetry.space_group_name_H-M   'P 1'
#
loop_
_entity.id
_entity.type
_entity.pdbx_description
1 polymer ?
#
loop_
_entity_poly.entity_id
_entity_poly.type
_entity_poly.pdbx_seq_one_letter_code
_entity_poly.pdbx_strand_id
1 'polypeptide(L)'
;MKRLALAITAAAAFSSPTLAADLSFVGNFSDGNDVQLFNFVVGAPSTVTLRSWSYAGGVNAQGATIDRGGFDPILALFDGNGFQIGQNDDDQTGTVAPDAVTGEQFDVFLQRVLDPGNYTVSIQAYSNFAIGPNLSDGFEGDGSLTDVTGDVRNNKWAFDILGVESATQVGSVPEASTWAMMIMGIGFVGYAMRRRNPAEGRKPALTV
;
A
#
# COMPACT_ATOMS: atom_id res chain seq x y z
N MET A 1 -39.81 14.32 -52.75
CA MET A 1 -39.49 13.19 -51.84
C MET A 1 -38.11 13.43 -51.24
N LYS A 2 -38.02 13.91 -49.99
CA LYS A 2 -36.74 14.24 -49.33
C LYS A 2 -36.20 12.96 -48.69
N ARG A 3 -35.06 12.47 -49.16
CA ARG A 3 -34.36 11.32 -48.56
C ARG A 3 -33.51 11.83 -47.40
N LEU A 4 -33.89 11.50 -46.17
CA LEU A 4 -33.04 11.69 -44.99
C LEU A 4 -32.03 10.54 -44.96
N ALA A 5 -30.74 10.84 -45.08
CA ALA A 5 -29.68 9.89 -44.84
C ALA A 5 -29.28 9.96 -43.36
N LEU A 6 -29.46 8.84 -42.65
CA LEU A 6 -29.04 8.69 -41.26
C LEU A 6 -27.56 8.24 -41.25
N ALA A 7 -26.66 9.11 -40.81
CA ALA A 7 -25.26 8.77 -40.61
C ALA A 7 -25.09 8.14 -39.21
N ILE A 8 -24.72 6.87 -39.16
CA ILE A 8 -24.36 6.16 -37.94
C ILE A 8 -22.85 6.38 -37.73
N THR A 9 -22.49 7.20 -36.75
CA THR A 9 -21.09 7.39 -36.34
C THR A 9 -20.73 6.27 -35.37
N ALA A 10 -19.94 5.29 -35.81
CA ALA A 10 -19.37 4.27 -34.93
C ALA A 10 -18.21 4.90 -34.12
N ALA A 11 -18.38 5.03 -32.81
CA ALA A 11 -17.30 5.43 -31.91
C ALA A 11 -16.40 4.21 -31.65
N ALA A 12 -15.24 4.15 -32.30
CA ALA A 12 -14.21 3.18 -31.98
C ALA A 12 -13.58 3.56 -30.62
N ALA A 13 -13.75 2.72 -29.60
CA ALA A 13 -13.00 2.84 -28.36
C ALA A 13 -11.57 2.40 -28.63
N PHE A 14 -10.64 3.37 -28.71
CA PHE A 14 -9.21 3.08 -28.73
C PHE A 14 -8.79 2.73 -27.30
N SER A 15 -8.45 1.46 -27.05
CA SER A 15 -7.69 1.07 -25.85
C SER A 15 -6.22 1.36 -26.13
N SER A 16 -5.68 2.44 -25.59
CA SER A 16 -4.24 2.67 -25.61
C SER A 16 -3.55 1.59 -24.76
N PRO A 17 -2.45 0.96 -25.22
CA PRO A 17 -1.64 0.15 -24.35
C PRO A 17 -1.13 1.05 -23.22
N THR A 18 -1.43 0.67 -21.98
CA THR A 18 -0.81 1.29 -20.81
C THR A 18 0.68 0.96 -20.83
N LEU A 19 1.53 1.95 -20.55
CA LEU A 19 2.97 1.70 -20.42
C LEU A 19 3.26 1.15 -19.03
N ALA A 20 4.33 0.36 -18.91
CA ALA A 20 4.81 -0.04 -17.61
C ALA A 20 5.22 1.21 -16.81
N ALA A 21 4.75 1.30 -15.58
CA ALA A 21 4.93 2.39 -14.64
C ALA A 21 5.80 1.95 -13.47
N ASP A 22 6.48 2.94 -12.91
CA ASP A 22 7.39 2.81 -11.78
C ASP A 22 6.80 3.57 -10.59
N LEU A 23 6.45 2.84 -9.53
CA LEU A 23 5.73 3.37 -8.37
C LEU A 23 6.55 3.22 -7.09
N SER A 24 6.69 4.30 -6.32
CA SER A 24 7.28 4.29 -4.98
C SER A 24 6.24 4.58 -3.91
N PHE A 25 6.38 3.88 -2.79
CA PHE A 25 5.59 4.04 -1.59
C PHE A 25 6.51 4.28 -0.40
N VAL A 26 6.03 5.04 0.58
CA VAL A 26 6.75 5.30 1.83
C VAL A 26 5.77 5.25 2.99
N GLY A 27 6.25 4.90 4.18
CA GLY A 27 5.42 4.90 5.37
C GLY A 27 6.17 4.51 6.64
N ASN A 28 5.39 4.19 7.67
CA ASN A 28 5.87 3.77 8.97
C ASN A 28 5.10 2.54 9.43
N PHE A 29 5.77 1.60 10.08
CA PHE A 29 5.13 0.49 10.78
C PHE A 29 4.69 0.88 12.19
N SER A 30 3.60 0.31 12.68
CA SER A 30 3.21 0.46 14.10
C SER A 30 4.15 -0.27 15.05
N ASP A 31 4.65 -1.44 14.63
CA ASP A 31 5.53 -2.33 15.38
C ASP A 31 6.24 -3.31 14.42
N GLY A 32 7.08 -4.20 14.96
CA GLY A 32 7.87 -5.15 14.14
C GLY A 32 7.02 -6.17 13.37
N ASN A 33 5.79 -6.42 13.79
CA ASN A 33 4.91 -7.42 13.16
C ASN A 33 3.93 -6.82 12.17
N ASP A 34 4.02 -5.52 11.92
CA ASP A 34 3.18 -4.85 10.96
C ASP A 34 3.46 -5.37 9.53
N VAL A 35 2.41 -5.44 8.72
CA VAL A 35 2.46 -5.98 7.36
C VAL A 35 1.81 -4.97 6.43
N GLN A 36 2.58 -4.47 5.47
CA GLN A 36 2.04 -3.60 4.44
C GLN A 36 1.85 -4.39 3.15
N LEU A 37 0.65 -4.33 2.59
CA LEU A 37 0.26 -5.02 1.37
C LEU A 37 0.07 -4.03 0.24
N PHE A 38 0.47 -4.43 -0.97
CA PHE A 38 0.28 -3.68 -2.19
C PHE A 38 -0.32 -4.58 -3.25
N ASN A 39 -1.41 -4.12 -3.85
CA ASN A 39 -1.99 -4.75 -5.03
C ASN A 39 -1.44 -4.06 -6.26
N PHE A 40 -0.98 -4.83 -7.24
CA PHE A 40 -0.52 -4.31 -8.52
C PHE A 40 -1.01 -5.16 -9.69
N VAL A 41 -1.05 -4.52 -10.86
CA VAL A 41 -1.52 -5.13 -12.12
C VAL A 41 -0.37 -5.16 -13.09
N VAL A 42 -0.22 -6.29 -13.79
CA VAL A 42 0.67 -6.44 -14.95
C VAL A 42 -0.22 -6.54 -16.18
N GLY A 43 -0.13 -5.58 -17.10
CA GLY A 43 -1.00 -5.52 -18.29
C GLY A 43 -0.49 -6.29 -19.51
N ALA A 44 0.82 -6.56 -19.55
CA ALA A 44 1.53 -7.31 -20.58
C ALA A 44 2.72 -8.02 -19.91
N PRO A 45 3.26 -9.14 -20.45
CA PRO A 45 4.44 -9.77 -19.86
C PRO A 45 5.56 -8.76 -19.61
N SER A 46 5.96 -8.59 -18.34
CA SER A 46 6.92 -7.58 -17.94
C SER A 46 7.91 -8.13 -16.90
N THR A 47 9.10 -7.56 -16.88
CA THR A 47 10.04 -7.74 -15.78
C THR A 47 9.63 -6.79 -14.67
N VAL A 48 9.06 -7.34 -13.60
CA VAL A 48 8.67 -6.59 -12.40
C VAL A 48 9.84 -6.58 -11.42
N THR A 49 10.16 -5.39 -10.90
CA THR A 49 11.16 -5.21 -9.84
C THR A 49 10.48 -4.72 -8.58
N LEU A 50 10.77 -5.41 -7.48
CA LEU A 50 10.27 -5.16 -6.14
C LEU A 50 11.49 -4.88 -5.27
N ARG A 51 11.60 -3.66 -4.75
CA ARG A 51 12.82 -3.21 -4.05
C ARG A 51 12.48 -2.36 -2.84
N SER A 52 13.14 -2.59 -1.72
CA SER A 52 13.07 -1.68 -0.57
C SER A 52 14.21 -0.65 -0.57
N TRP A 53 13.96 0.41 0.18
CA TRP A 53 14.93 1.43 0.57
C TRP A 53 14.85 1.70 2.08
N SER A 54 14.41 0.70 2.86
CA SER A 54 14.18 0.83 4.30
C SER A 54 15.50 0.88 5.05
N TYR A 55 16.39 -0.08 4.80
CA TYR A 55 17.60 -0.24 5.60
C TYR A 55 18.68 0.79 5.24
N ALA A 56 19.24 0.69 4.03
CA ALA A 56 20.36 1.50 3.58
C ALA A 56 19.94 2.90 3.08
N GLY A 57 18.65 3.11 2.83
CA GLY A 57 18.15 4.33 2.19
C GLY A 57 18.61 4.45 0.74
N GLY A 58 18.51 5.64 0.15
CA GLY A 58 18.95 5.89 -1.22
C GLY A 58 18.07 6.88 -1.97
N VAL A 59 17.87 6.66 -3.28
CA VAL A 59 16.98 7.47 -4.11
C VAL A 59 16.03 6.52 -4.83
N ASN A 60 14.74 6.61 -4.49
CA ASN A 60 13.73 5.74 -5.06
C ASN A 60 13.43 6.07 -6.54
N ALA A 61 12.62 5.25 -7.21
CA ALA A 61 12.28 5.42 -8.62
C ALA A 61 11.63 6.79 -8.95
N GLN A 62 11.03 7.44 -7.95
CA GLN A 62 10.39 8.76 -8.04
C GLN A 62 11.39 9.91 -7.87
N GLY A 63 12.67 9.61 -7.62
CA GLY A 63 13.71 10.60 -7.37
C GLY A 63 13.69 11.19 -5.95
N ALA A 64 12.90 10.64 -5.03
CA ALA A 64 12.90 11.06 -3.65
C ALA A 64 14.08 10.43 -2.90
N THR A 65 14.84 11.26 -2.19
CA THR A 65 15.88 10.81 -1.27
C THR A 65 15.24 10.18 -0.04
N ILE A 66 15.61 8.94 0.25
CA ILE A 66 15.21 8.18 1.42
C ILE A 66 16.39 8.13 2.38
N ASP A 67 16.19 8.62 3.59
CA ASP A 67 17.18 8.49 4.66
C ASP A 67 17.35 7.02 5.04
N ARG A 68 18.60 6.62 5.29
CA ARG A 68 18.91 5.33 5.91
C ARG A 68 18.29 5.19 7.30
N GLY A 69 18.26 3.97 7.81
CA GLY A 69 18.00 3.71 9.23
C GLY A 69 16.65 3.06 9.52
N GLY A 70 15.87 2.72 8.50
CA GLY A 70 14.73 1.82 8.64
C GLY A 70 15.17 0.39 8.93
N PHE A 71 14.20 -0.49 9.16
CA PHE A 71 14.43 -1.86 9.56
C PHE A 71 14.95 -2.74 8.43
N ASP A 72 15.36 -3.96 8.78
CA ASP A 72 15.67 -5.07 7.87
C ASP A 72 14.35 -5.64 7.30
N PRO A 73 14.02 -5.37 6.03
CA PRO A 73 12.76 -5.76 5.45
C PRO A 73 12.80 -7.18 4.87
N ILE A 74 11.65 -7.85 4.88
CA ILE A 74 11.38 -9.05 4.08
C ILE A 74 10.17 -8.81 3.18
N LEU A 75 10.16 -9.42 1.98
CA LEU A 75 9.02 -9.39 1.08
C LEU A 75 8.49 -10.79 0.78
N ALA A 76 7.18 -10.90 0.56
CA ALA A 76 6.55 -12.05 -0.09
C ALA A 76 5.62 -11.59 -1.23
N LEU A 77 5.71 -12.28 -2.37
CA LEU A 77 4.96 -12.03 -3.59
C LEU A 77 3.94 -13.15 -3.85
N PHE A 78 2.71 -12.77 -4.13
CA PHE A 78 1.57 -13.65 -4.36
C PHE A 78 0.92 -13.37 -5.72
N ASP A 79 0.40 -14.43 -6.36
CA ASP A 79 -0.40 -14.32 -7.58
C ASP A 79 -1.84 -13.85 -7.30
N GLY A 80 -2.65 -13.73 -8.35
CA GLY A 80 -4.04 -13.26 -8.24
C GLY A 80 -4.99 -14.19 -7.50
N ASN A 81 -4.59 -15.44 -7.21
CA ASN A 81 -5.32 -16.37 -6.35
C ASN A 81 -4.82 -16.32 -4.90
N GLY A 82 -3.81 -15.49 -4.62
CA GLY A 82 -3.16 -15.40 -3.33
C GLY A 82 -2.11 -16.48 -3.10
N PHE A 83 -1.70 -17.25 -4.11
CA PHE A 83 -0.65 -18.26 -3.96
C PHE A 83 0.73 -17.60 -3.97
N GLN A 84 1.57 -17.95 -3.02
CA GLN A 84 2.92 -17.41 -2.88
C GLN A 84 3.79 -17.91 -4.03
N ILE A 85 4.32 -16.96 -4.80
CA ILE A 85 5.22 -17.23 -5.92
C ILE A 85 6.64 -16.75 -5.63
N GLY A 86 6.87 -15.85 -4.67
CA GLY A 86 8.21 -15.41 -4.31
C GLY A 86 8.33 -14.95 -2.85
N GLN A 87 9.55 -14.99 -2.34
CA GLN A 87 9.93 -14.42 -1.05
C GLN A 87 11.40 -14.00 -1.13
N ASN A 88 11.76 -12.87 -0.51
CA ASN A 88 13.13 -12.38 -0.51
C ASN A 88 13.40 -11.59 0.78
N ASP A 89 14.55 -11.86 1.35
CA ASP A 89 15.08 -11.40 2.63
C ASP A 89 16.55 -11.08 2.31
N ASP A 90 16.87 -9.84 1.98
CA ASP A 90 18.14 -9.37 1.38
C ASP A 90 18.32 -9.54 -0.14
N ASP A 91 18.97 -8.53 -0.74
CA ASP A 91 19.48 -8.60 -2.10
C ASP A 91 20.71 -9.51 -2.22
N GLN A 92 20.54 -10.61 -2.95
CA GLN A 92 21.62 -11.55 -3.25
C GLN A 92 22.40 -11.20 -4.53
N THR A 93 22.02 -10.13 -5.23
CA THR A 93 22.58 -9.73 -6.54
C THR A 93 23.67 -8.66 -6.43
N GLY A 94 23.78 -7.97 -5.30
CA GLY A 94 24.71 -6.85 -5.10
C GLY A 94 24.28 -5.55 -5.82
N THR A 95 23.00 -5.43 -6.15
CA THR A 95 22.36 -4.26 -6.75
C THR A 95 22.00 -3.19 -5.70
N VAL A 96 21.64 -3.64 -4.49
CA VAL A 96 21.37 -2.81 -3.34
C VAL A 96 22.71 -2.34 -2.75
N ALA A 97 22.82 -1.04 -2.48
CA ALA A 97 24.02 -0.48 -1.90
C ALA A 97 24.08 -0.83 -0.40
N PRO A 98 25.28 -1.07 0.17
CA PRO A 98 25.41 -1.25 1.61
C PRO A 98 25.03 0.02 2.35
N ASP A 99 24.44 -0.17 3.52
CA ASP A 99 24.20 0.90 4.48
C ASP A 99 25.52 1.59 4.84
N ALA A 100 25.55 2.92 4.71
CA ALA A 100 26.79 3.69 4.85
C ALA A 100 27.39 3.69 6.26
N VAL A 101 26.69 3.18 7.27
CA VAL A 101 27.16 3.13 8.67
C VAL A 101 27.45 1.70 9.10
N THR A 102 26.52 0.77 8.88
CA THR A 102 26.69 -0.63 9.33
C THR A 102 27.47 -1.46 8.32
N GLY A 103 27.44 -1.08 7.04
CA GLY A 103 28.03 -1.85 5.94
C GLY A 103 27.15 -2.99 5.44
N GLU A 104 25.96 -3.19 6.02
CA GLU A 104 25.05 -4.30 5.72
C GLU A 104 24.12 -4.00 4.54
N GLN A 105 23.63 -5.03 3.85
CA GLN A 105 22.82 -4.94 2.63
C GLN A 105 21.47 -5.66 2.80
N PHE A 106 20.74 -5.30 3.84
CA PHE A 106 19.49 -6.02 4.19
C PHE A 106 18.26 -5.60 3.36
N ASP A 107 18.35 -4.52 2.58
CA ASP A 107 17.23 -4.15 1.71
C ASP A 107 16.94 -5.24 0.67
N VAL A 108 15.65 -5.55 0.49
CA VAL A 108 15.17 -6.56 -0.44
C VAL A 108 15.26 -6.10 -1.89
N PHE A 109 15.54 -7.05 -2.76
CA PHE A 109 15.49 -6.88 -4.21
C PHE A 109 15.04 -8.19 -4.87
N LEU A 110 13.81 -8.18 -5.40
CA LEU A 110 13.27 -9.28 -6.19
C LEU A 110 12.92 -8.78 -7.59
N GLN A 111 13.47 -9.43 -8.60
CA GLN A 111 13.12 -9.20 -10.00
C GLN A 111 12.56 -10.48 -10.63
N ARG A 112 11.40 -10.38 -11.29
CA ARG A 112 10.76 -11.54 -11.92
C ARG A 112 9.99 -11.15 -13.18
N VAL A 113 10.03 -12.02 -14.18
CA VAL A 113 9.12 -11.93 -15.33
C VAL A 113 7.75 -12.44 -14.90
N LEU A 114 6.75 -11.58 -14.96
CA LEU A 114 5.36 -11.89 -14.65
C LEU A 114 4.50 -11.76 -15.91
N ASP A 115 3.56 -12.70 -16.07
CA ASP A 115 2.52 -12.64 -17.09
C ASP A 115 1.43 -11.63 -16.71
N PRO A 116 0.53 -11.26 -17.65
CA PRO A 116 -0.57 -10.36 -17.34
C PRO A 116 -1.45 -10.92 -16.22
N GLY A 117 -1.74 -10.11 -15.21
CA GLY A 117 -2.49 -10.55 -14.05
C GLY A 117 -2.52 -9.55 -12.91
N ASN A 118 -3.28 -9.90 -11.88
CA ASN A 118 -3.27 -9.21 -10.60
C ASN A 118 -2.32 -9.92 -9.65
N TYR A 119 -1.62 -9.15 -8.84
CA TYR A 119 -0.65 -9.65 -7.89
C TYR A 119 -0.74 -8.87 -6.58
N THR A 120 -0.31 -9.50 -5.50
CA THR A 120 -0.14 -8.86 -4.21
C THR A 120 1.30 -9.05 -3.76
N VAL A 121 1.96 -7.98 -3.35
CA VAL A 121 3.25 -8.03 -2.66
C VAL A 121 3.09 -7.48 -1.27
N SER A 122 3.86 -8.03 -0.35
CA SER A 122 3.91 -7.66 1.04
C SER A 122 5.31 -7.18 1.39
N ILE A 123 5.42 -6.23 2.32
CA ILE A 123 6.67 -5.89 3.03
C ILE A 123 6.44 -6.02 4.54
N GLN A 124 7.38 -6.64 5.24
CA GLN A 124 7.39 -6.86 6.69
C GLN A 124 8.79 -6.57 7.23
N ALA A 125 8.96 -6.50 8.54
CA ALA A 125 10.27 -6.55 9.15
C ALA A 125 10.69 -8.01 9.34
N TYR A 126 11.94 -8.34 9.03
CA TYR A 126 12.51 -9.65 9.32
C TYR A 126 12.42 -9.92 10.84
N SER A 127 12.00 -11.11 11.29
CA SER A 127 11.76 -12.37 10.55
C SER A 127 10.28 -12.69 10.35
N ASN A 128 9.42 -11.71 10.05
CA ASN A 128 7.98 -11.95 9.86
C ASN A 128 7.68 -12.57 8.49
N PHE A 129 8.11 -13.81 8.26
CA PHE A 129 7.93 -14.53 6.99
C PHE A 129 6.44 -14.79 6.69
N ALA A 130 6.08 -14.89 5.40
CA ALA A 130 4.79 -15.43 5.02
C ALA A 130 4.76 -16.94 5.29
N ILE A 131 3.71 -17.42 5.98
CA ILE A 131 3.57 -18.83 6.38
C ILE A 131 3.36 -19.73 5.15
N GLY A 132 2.55 -19.24 4.21
CA GLY A 132 2.29 -19.91 2.93
C GLY A 132 1.50 -21.24 3.05
N PRO A 133 1.09 -21.80 1.89
CA PRO A 133 1.38 -21.30 0.55
C PRO A 133 0.47 -20.15 0.08
N ASN A 134 -0.55 -19.77 0.84
CA ASN A 134 -1.48 -18.70 0.46
C ASN A 134 -1.30 -17.47 1.35
N LEU A 135 -1.59 -16.29 0.80
CA LEU A 135 -1.66 -15.03 1.57
C LEU A 135 -2.62 -15.15 2.77
N SER A 136 -3.67 -15.96 2.66
CA SER A 136 -4.63 -16.21 3.75
C SER A 136 -4.04 -16.98 4.94
N ASP A 137 -2.90 -17.66 4.75
CA ASP A 137 -2.24 -18.40 5.81
C ASP A 137 -1.52 -17.46 6.79
N GLY A 138 -1.33 -16.19 6.40
CA GLY A 138 -0.79 -15.15 7.26
C GLY A 138 0.74 -15.10 7.30
N PHE A 139 1.24 -14.48 8.37
CA PHE A 139 2.66 -14.24 8.60
C PHE A 139 3.05 -14.71 10.01
N GLU A 140 4.32 -15.04 10.21
CA GLU A 140 4.81 -15.68 11.44
C GLU A 140 4.62 -14.82 12.70
N GLY A 141 4.65 -13.49 12.55
CA GLY A 141 4.54 -12.55 13.67
C GLY A 141 5.80 -12.46 14.52
N ASP A 142 6.96 -12.75 13.92
CA ASP A 142 8.30 -12.74 14.54
C ASP A 142 9.19 -11.60 14.00
N GLY A 143 8.58 -10.52 13.52
CA GLY A 143 9.28 -9.35 13.00
C GLY A 143 9.87 -8.46 14.08
N SER A 144 11.00 -7.83 13.76
CA SER A 144 11.78 -7.02 14.70
C SER A 144 12.25 -5.71 14.07
N LEU A 145 12.16 -4.61 14.84
CA LEU A 145 12.81 -3.34 14.49
C LEU A 145 14.26 -3.27 15.02
N THR A 146 14.78 -4.37 15.56
CA THR A 146 16.20 -4.56 15.85
C THR A 146 16.71 -5.64 14.91
N ASP A 147 17.71 -5.30 14.10
CA ASP A 147 18.24 -6.25 13.12
C ASP A 147 19.10 -7.35 13.77
N VAL A 148 19.54 -8.30 12.95
CA VAL A 148 20.32 -9.47 13.39
C VAL A 148 21.68 -9.11 14.00
N THR A 149 22.19 -7.91 13.71
CA THR A 149 23.46 -7.40 14.28
C THR A 149 23.26 -6.76 15.66
N GLY A 150 22.00 -6.54 16.07
CA GLY A 150 21.63 -5.92 17.33
C GLY A 150 21.40 -4.41 17.25
N ASP A 151 21.43 -3.83 16.04
CA ASP A 151 21.21 -2.41 15.82
C ASP A 151 19.71 -2.09 15.90
N VAL A 152 19.34 -1.12 16.75
CA VAL A 152 17.96 -0.64 16.86
C VAL A 152 17.66 0.32 15.71
N ARG A 153 16.67 -0.05 14.89
CA ARG A 153 16.26 0.65 13.68
C ARG A 153 14.98 1.43 13.91
N ASN A 154 14.69 2.40 13.04
CA ASN A 154 13.42 3.10 13.07
C ASN A 154 12.36 2.33 12.27
N ASN A 155 11.09 2.72 12.43
CA ASN A 155 9.96 2.04 11.80
C ASN A 155 9.64 2.51 10.38
N LYS A 156 10.52 3.30 9.73
CA LYS A 156 10.26 3.84 8.39
C LYS A 156 10.57 2.79 7.33
N TRP A 157 9.76 2.79 6.28
CA TRP A 157 9.98 1.99 5.10
C TRP A 157 9.75 2.81 3.84
N ALA A 158 10.38 2.36 2.76
CA ALA A 158 10.20 2.86 1.42
C ALA A 158 10.32 1.66 0.48
N PHE A 159 9.44 1.59 -0.52
CA PHE A 159 9.29 0.41 -1.36
C PHE A 159 8.89 0.78 -2.79
N ASP A 160 9.56 0.17 -3.75
CA ASP A 160 9.38 0.36 -5.18
C ASP A 160 8.72 -0.86 -5.82
N ILE A 161 7.74 -0.60 -6.67
CA ILE A 161 7.08 -1.57 -7.54
C ILE A 161 7.19 -1.04 -8.97
N LEU A 162 8.09 -1.65 -9.75
CA LEU A 162 8.52 -1.17 -11.06
C LEU A 162 8.08 -2.11 -12.16
N GLY A 163 7.87 -1.58 -13.37
CA GLY A 163 7.51 -2.38 -14.53
C GLY A 163 6.08 -2.93 -14.50
N VAL A 164 5.14 -2.25 -13.82
CA VAL A 164 3.74 -2.67 -13.64
C VAL A 164 2.76 -1.69 -14.29
N GLU A 165 1.54 -2.10 -14.62
CA GLU A 165 0.51 -1.18 -15.14
C GLU A 165 0.01 -0.20 -14.06
N SER A 166 -0.18 -0.70 -12.84
CA SER A 166 -0.60 0.09 -11.69
C SER A 166 -0.22 -0.60 -10.40
N ALA A 167 -0.03 0.16 -9.32
CA ALA A 167 0.13 -0.36 -7.98
C ALA A 167 -0.60 0.52 -6.97
N THR A 168 -1.16 -0.10 -5.93
CA THR A 168 -1.89 0.58 -4.86
C THR A 168 -1.60 -0.11 -3.53
N GLN A 169 -1.33 0.68 -2.48
CA GLN A 169 -1.25 0.16 -1.13
C GLN A 169 -2.65 -0.23 -0.64
N VAL A 170 -2.78 -1.42 -0.07
CA VAL A 170 -4.03 -1.95 0.46
C VAL A 170 -4.30 -1.29 1.82
N GLY A 171 -5.03 -0.19 1.78
CA GLY A 171 -5.57 0.48 2.96
C GLY A 171 -4.52 1.14 3.86
N SER A 172 -4.38 2.47 3.77
CA SER A 172 -4.23 3.26 5.00
C SER A 172 -5.64 3.45 5.55
N VAL A 173 -6.14 2.48 6.32
CA VAL A 173 -7.42 2.69 7.02
C VAL A 173 -7.26 3.97 7.83
N PRO A 174 -8.07 5.03 7.61
CA PRO A 174 -8.04 6.18 8.50
C PRO A 174 -8.26 5.64 9.89
N GLU A 175 -7.26 5.81 10.75
CA GLU A 175 -7.23 5.25 12.10
C GLU A 175 -8.62 5.40 12.73
N ALA A 176 -9.09 4.39 13.48
CA ALA A 176 -10.43 4.41 14.08
C ALA A 176 -10.76 5.72 14.84
N SER A 177 -9.73 6.49 15.23
CA SER A 177 -9.81 7.87 15.72
C SER A 177 -10.49 8.85 14.75
N THR A 178 -10.29 8.77 13.44
CA THR A 178 -10.92 9.68 12.44
C THR A 178 -12.43 9.49 12.42
N TRP A 179 -12.89 8.24 12.44
CA TRP A 179 -14.31 7.92 12.54
C TRP A 179 -14.88 8.28 13.90
N ALA A 180 -14.16 8.01 14.99
CA ALA A 180 -14.57 8.40 16.33
C ALA A 180 -14.70 9.93 16.46
N MET A 181 -13.77 10.71 15.92
CA MET A 181 -13.81 12.16 15.93
C MET A 181 -14.91 12.72 15.03
N MET A 182 -15.18 12.10 13.87
CA MET A 182 -16.30 12.48 13.01
C MET A 182 -17.65 12.21 13.68
N ILE A 183 -17.82 11.03 14.28
CA ILE A 183 -19.04 10.64 15.03
C ILE A 183 -19.23 11.56 16.24
N MET A 184 -18.18 11.83 17.01
CA MET A 184 -18.24 12.78 18.13
C MET A 184 -18.59 14.19 17.65
N GLY A 185 -17.97 14.68 16.58
CA GLY A 185 -18.27 16.00 16.00
C GLY A 185 -19.73 16.16 15.58
N ILE A 186 -20.27 15.18 14.84
CA ILE A 186 -21.68 15.18 14.42
C ILE A 186 -22.61 15.08 15.64
N GLY A 187 -22.27 14.23 16.61
CA GLY A 187 -23.03 14.08 17.86
C GLY A 187 -23.13 15.39 18.66
N PHE A 188 -22.03 16.13 18.80
CA PHE A 188 -22.02 17.43 19.48
C PHE A 188 -22.84 18.49 18.75
N VAL A 189 -22.74 18.56 17.41
CA VAL A 189 -23.53 19.51 16.61
C VAL A 189 -25.03 19.21 16.73
N GLY A 190 -25.42 17.94 16.58
CA GLY A 190 -26.82 17.51 16.74
C GLY A 190 -27.37 17.81 18.15
N TYR A 191 -26.56 17.57 19.19
CA TYR A 191 -26.91 17.89 20.57
C TYR A 191 -27.09 19.40 20.80
N ALA A 192 -26.16 20.21 20.29
CA ALA A 192 -26.22 21.67 20.40
C ALA A 192 -27.44 22.24 19.67
N MET A 193 -27.79 21.71 18.49
CA MET A 193 -28.98 22.12 17.74
C MET A 193 -30.27 21.76 18.48
N ARG A 194 -30.35 20.59 19.13
CA ARG A 194 -31.52 20.18 19.93
C ARG A 194 -31.78 21.12 21.11
N ARG A 195 -30.74 21.64 21.75
CA ARG A 195 -30.87 22.59 22.87
C ARG A 195 -31.37 23.99 22.45
N ARG A 196 -31.33 24.31 21.15
CA ARG A 196 -31.71 25.62 20.60
C ARG A 196 -33.17 25.71 20.19
N ASN A 197 -33.90 24.59 20.21
CA ASN A 197 -35.34 24.55 19.99
C ASN A 197 -36.09 24.25 21.31
N PRO A 198 -36.21 25.20 22.24
CA PRO A 198 -37.29 25.12 23.21
C PRO A 198 -38.60 25.22 22.44
N ALA A 199 -39.40 24.17 22.49
CA ALA A 199 -40.72 24.11 21.88
C ALA A 199 -41.52 25.35 22.29
N GLU A 200 -41.78 26.22 21.31
CA GLU A 200 -42.63 27.39 21.47
C GLU A 200 -44.00 26.91 21.93
N GLY A 201 -44.39 27.34 23.13
CA GLY A 201 -45.57 26.87 23.84
C GLY A 201 -46.84 27.09 23.01
N ARG A 202 -47.34 26.00 22.40
CA ARG A 202 -48.66 25.94 21.80
C ARG A 202 -49.71 26.06 22.91
N LYS A 203 -50.19 27.29 23.15
CA LYS A 203 -51.36 27.57 23.98
C LYS A 203 -52.57 26.81 23.41
N PRO A 204 -53.29 25.98 24.20
CA PRO A 204 -54.56 25.44 23.74
C PRO A 204 -55.63 26.54 23.78
N ALA A 205 -56.25 26.75 22.64
CA ALA A 205 -57.44 27.58 22.49
C ALA A 205 -58.68 26.81 22.96
N LEU A 206 -59.49 27.50 23.76
CA LEU A 206 -60.95 27.45 23.89
C LEU A 206 -61.65 26.26 24.58
N THR A 207 -62.34 26.61 25.66
CA THR A 207 -63.71 26.22 26.06
C THR A 207 -64.20 27.44 26.86
N VAL A 208 -65.28 28.15 26.54
CA VAL A 208 -66.67 27.79 26.21
C VAL A 208 -67.23 28.78 25.20
#